data_AF-A0A080VK45-F1
#
_entry.id   AF-A0A080VK45-F1
#
_cell.length_a   1.000
_cell.length_b   1.000
_cell.length_c   1.000
_cell.angle_alpha   90.00
_cell.angle_beta   90.00
_cell.angle_gamma   90.00
#
_symmetry.space_group_name_H-M   'P 1'
#
loop_
_entity.id
_entity.type
_entity.pdbx_description
1 polymer ?
#
loop_
_entity_poly.entity_id
_entity_poly.type
_entity_poly.pdbx_seq_one_letter_code
_entity_poly.pdbx_strand_id
1 'polypeptide(L)'
;MSDPKLKPCPLCGSTNIRMLEPELLDTDAWNSAIECQDCQVHIGPSYCEPDPVTARYSAQVDWNRRPNAKSHADEREQFLMANLLAALEVALGDVAALAIVDRVRQVADRIYPTSSLSPVPQAWLDVQAERRRQIEAEGWTPEHDDEHSHGQMARAAACYALAGSSAPNDGTAALLVSLAWPWDEQWWKPTTVRRDMVKACALALAEIERLDRTAPVQGSTCCKGDA
;
A
#
# COMPACT_ATOMS: atom_id res chain seq x y z
N MET A 1 -36.04 -32.41 7.05
CA MET A 1 -35.43 -31.19 7.62
C MET A 1 -35.10 -30.29 6.44
N SER A 2 -35.46 -29.01 6.48
CA SER A 2 -35.14 -28.07 5.39
C SER A 2 -33.64 -27.83 5.35
N ASP A 3 -33.04 -27.83 4.15
CA ASP A 3 -31.62 -27.54 4.00
C ASP A 3 -31.24 -26.17 4.61
N PRO A 4 -30.14 -26.08 5.38
CA PRO A 4 -29.58 -24.82 5.86
C PRO A 4 -29.38 -23.82 4.73
N LYS A 5 -29.82 -22.57 4.94
CA LYS A 5 -29.56 -21.48 3.98
C LYS A 5 -28.05 -21.21 3.91
N LEU A 6 -27.49 -21.23 2.70
CA LEU A 6 -26.08 -20.93 2.46
C LEU A 6 -25.79 -19.42 2.56
N LYS A 7 -24.67 -19.07 3.17
CA LYS A 7 -24.09 -17.71 3.12
C LYS A 7 -23.59 -17.40 1.71
N PRO A 8 -23.47 -16.11 1.33
CA PRO A 8 -22.77 -15.72 0.11
C PRO A 8 -21.32 -16.22 0.10
N CYS A 9 -20.71 -16.29 -1.08
CA CYS A 9 -19.34 -16.76 -1.27
C CYS A 9 -18.35 -16.07 -0.31
N PRO A 10 -17.54 -16.83 0.44
CA PRO A 10 -16.60 -16.26 1.40
C PRO A 10 -15.40 -15.57 0.74
N LEU A 11 -15.22 -15.68 -0.58
CA LEU A 11 -14.14 -15.00 -1.32
C LEU A 11 -14.62 -13.75 -2.06
N CYS A 12 -15.74 -13.82 -2.79
CA CYS A 12 -16.21 -12.72 -3.63
C CYS A 12 -17.55 -12.11 -3.19
N GLY A 13 -18.23 -12.68 -2.20
CA GLY A 13 -19.53 -12.20 -1.72
C GLY A 13 -20.71 -12.53 -2.63
N SER A 14 -20.50 -13.25 -3.74
CA SER A 14 -21.57 -13.62 -4.66
C SER A 14 -22.60 -14.57 -4.03
N THR A 15 -23.85 -14.45 -4.47
CA THR A 15 -24.93 -15.41 -4.16
C THR A 15 -25.14 -16.44 -5.28
N ASN A 16 -24.38 -16.34 -6.37
CA ASN A 16 -24.40 -17.28 -7.49
C ASN A 16 -23.58 -18.54 -7.15
N ILE A 17 -24.18 -19.41 -6.35
CA ILE A 17 -23.53 -20.58 -5.75
C ILE A 17 -24.39 -21.82 -5.96
N ARG A 18 -23.75 -22.98 -6.14
CA ARG A 18 -24.44 -24.27 -6.29
C ARG A 18 -23.82 -25.37 -5.45
N MET A 19 -24.65 -26.27 -4.95
CA MET A 19 -24.21 -27.54 -4.38
C MET A 19 -23.68 -28.43 -5.51
N LEU A 20 -22.51 -29.02 -5.32
CA LEU A 20 -22.03 -30.14 -6.13
C LEU A 20 -22.54 -31.43 -5.50
N GLU A 21 -23.37 -32.13 -6.27
CA GLU A 21 -24.04 -33.33 -5.79
C GLU A 21 -23.04 -34.39 -5.35
N PRO A 22 -23.35 -35.17 -4.30
CA PRO A 22 -22.43 -36.17 -3.77
C PRO A 22 -21.98 -37.16 -4.84
N GLU A 23 -20.68 -37.31 -4.96
CA GLU A 23 -20.04 -38.30 -5.84
C GLU A 23 -19.52 -39.46 -4.99
N LEU A 24 -19.78 -40.69 -5.44
CA LEU A 24 -19.25 -41.89 -4.81
C LEU A 24 -17.80 -42.09 -5.27
N LEU A 25 -16.87 -42.05 -4.32
CA LEU A 25 -15.46 -42.37 -4.54
C LEU A 25 -15.19 -43.85 -4.21
N ASP A 26 -14.05 -44.37 -4.65
CA ASP A 26 -13.66 -45.76 -4.40
C ASP A 26 -13.73 -46.07 -2.89
N THR A 27 -14.39 -47.18 -2.53
CA THR A 27 -14.66 -47.67 -1.16
C THR A 27 -15.85 -47.06 -0.39
N ASP A 28 -17.04 -47.05 -1.00
CA ASP A 28 -18.33 -46.72 -0.32
C ASP A 28 -18.35 -45.33 0.36
N ALA A 29 -17.49 -44.41 -0.09
CA ALA A 29 -17.26 -43.13 0.54
C ALA A 29 -17.76 -42.00 -0.36
N TRP A 30 -18.53 -41.07 0.20
CA TRP A 30 -19.16 -39.99 -0.53
C TRP A 30 -18.47 -38.65 -0.28
N ASN A 31 -18.26 -37.86 -1.32
CA ASN A 31 -17.74 -36.49 -1.21
C ASN A 31 -18.72 -35.49 -1.84
N SER A 32 -18.81 -34.29 -1.28
CA SER A 32 -19.63 -33.18 -1.79
C SER A 32 -18.95 -31.85 -1.49
N ALA A 33 -19.24 -30.83 -2.30
CA ALA A 33 -18.68 -29.50 -2.16
C ALA A 33 -19.70 -28.45 -2.62
N ILE A 34 -19.42 -27.18 -2.35
CA ILE A 34 -20.19 -26.05 -2.88
C ILE A 34 -19.26 -25.25 -3.79
N GLU A 35 -19.78 -24.88 -4.97
CA GLU A 35 -19.09 -24.08 -5.97
C GLU A 35 -19.69 -22.68 -6.05
N CYS A 36 -18.84 -21.65 -6.08
CA CYS A 36 -19.27 -20.33 -6.54
C CYS A 36 -19.06 -20.21 -8.05
N GLN A 37 -20.12 -19.88 -8.79
CA GLN A 37 -20.05 -19.81 -10.25
C GLN A 37 -19.35 -18.54 -10.76
N ASP A 38 -19.24 -17.50 -9.94
CA ASP A 38 -18.62 -16.23 -10.35
C ASP A 38 -17.09 -16.24 -10.18
N CYS A 39 -16.58 -16.85 -9.11
CA CYS A 39 -15.13 -16.95 -8.87
C CYS A 39 -14.57 -18.37 -9.02
N GLN A 40 -15.42 -19.34 -9.38
CA GLN A 40 -15.08 -20.74 -9.64
C GLN A 40 -14.37 -21.46 -8.48
N VAL A 41 -14.51 -20.95 -7.24
CA VAL A 41 -14.00 -21.64 -6.06
C VAL A 41 -14.87 -22.83 -5.70
N HIS A 42 -14.23 -23.93 -5.34
CA HIS A 42 -14.85 -25.16 -4.87
C HIS A 42 -14.45 -25.40 -3.41
N ILE A 43 -15.43 -25.59 -2.53
CA ILE A 43 -15.22 -25.69 -1.09
C ILE A 43 -16.00 -26.90 -0.56
N GLY A 44 -15.29 -27.85 0.01
CA GLY A 44 -15.87 -29.03 0.66
C GLY A 44 -14.94 -29.59 1.74
N PRO A 45 -15.44 -30.51 2.57
CA PRO A 45 -14.63 -31.22 3.55
C PRO A 45 -13.45 -31.96 2.89
N SER A 46 -12.34 -32.08 3.63
CA SER A 46 -11.14 -32.83 3.19
C SER A 46 -11.24 -34.34 3.46
N TYR A 47 -12.42 -34.81 3.85
CA TYR A 47 -12.71 -36.18 4.26
C TYR A 47 -14.02 -36.62 3.61
N CYS A 48 -14.18 -37.93 3.43
CA CYS A 48 -15.37 -38.51 2.83
C CYS A 48 -16.38 -38.89 3.92
N GLU A 49 -17.65 -38.86 3.57
CA GLU A 49 -18.78 -39.17 4.43
C GLU A 49 -19.39 -40.53 4.08
N PRO A 50 -20.06 -41.20 5.05
CA PRO A 50 -20.58 -42.54 4.84
C PRO A 50 -21.84 -42.58 3.96
N ASP A 51 -22.51 -41.45 3.75
CA ASP A 51 -23.73 -41.39 2.97
C ASP A 51 -23.94 -40.00 2.29
N PRO A 52 -24.75 -39.93 1.22
CA PRO A 52 -24.97 -38.69 0.46
C PRO A 52 -25.62 -37.56 1.26
N VAL A 53 -26.40 -37.86 2.30
CA VAL A 53 -27.09 -36.85 3.11
C VAL A 53 -26.06 -36.15 4.01
N THR A 54 -25.21 -36.95 4.66
CA THR A 54 -24.13 -36.44 5.50
C THR A 54 -23.09 -35.68 4.66
N ALA A 55 -22.77 -36.14 3.45
CA ALA A 55 -21.90 -35.44 2.50
C ALA A 55 -22.38 -34.00 2.20
N ARG A 56 -23.66 -33.84 1.82
CA ARG A 56 -24.24 -32.50 1.55
C ARG A 56 -24.21 -31.62 2.78
N TYR A 57 -24.58 -32.17 3.94
CA TYR A 57 -24.60 -31.43 5.20
C TYR A 57 -23.20 -30.92 5.58
N SER A 58 -22.18 -31.77 5.50
CA SER A 58 -20.80 -31.40 5.81
C SER A 58 -20.25 -30.33 4.85
N ALA A 59 -20.62 -30.38 3.56
CA ALA A 59 -20.30 -29.31 2.61
C ALA A 59 -20.94 -27.96 3.01
N GLN A 60 -22.22 -27.96 3.41
CA GLN A 60 -22.92 -26.76 3.87
C GLN A 60 -22.28 -26.18 5.15
N VAL A 61 -21.89 -27.04 6.10
CA VAL A 61 -21.21 -26.63 7.33
C VAL A 61 -19.84 -26.03 7.02
N ASP A 62 -19.04 -26.66 6.15
CA ASP A 62 -17.72 -26.14 5.76
C ASP A 62 -17.82 -24.80 5.03
N TRP A 63 -18.85 -24.62 4.21
CA TRP A 63 -19.13 -23.35 3.55
C TRP A 63 -19.53 -22.27 4.56
N ASN A 64 -20.52 -22.56 5.42
CA ASN A 64 -21.10 -21.57 6.33
C ASN A 64 -20.21 -21.21 7.52
N ARG A 65 -19.25 -22.06 7.91
CA ARG A 65 -18.28 -21.72 8.97
C ARG A 65 -17.25 -20.68 8.54
N ARG A 66 -17.07 -20.47 7.23
CA ARG A 66 -16.08 -19.51 6.72
C ARG A 66 -16.54 -18.08 7.01
N PRO A 67 -15.61 -17.17 7.30
CA PRO A 67 -15.93 -15.76 7.43
C PRO A 67 -16.49 -15.25 6.10
N ASN A 68 -17.40 -14.27 6.16
CA ASN A 68 -17.89 -13.62 4.96
C ASN A 68 -16.72 -12.97 4.21
N ALA A 69 -16.82 -12.89 2.88
CA ALA A 69 -15.92 -12.07 2.09
C ALA A 69 -15.97 -10.64 2.64
N LYS A 70 -14.89 -10.18 3.28
CA LYS A 70 -14.62 -8.75 3.29
C LYS A 70 -14.45 -8.40 1.82
N SER A 71 -15.30 -7.54 1.28
CA SER A 71 -15.22 -7.33 -0.16
C SER A 71 -13.84 -6.72 -0.44
N HIS A 72 -13.09 -7.28 -1.39
CA HIS A 72 -11.84 -6.66 -1.83
C HIS A 72 -12.09 -5.23 -2.36
N ALA A 73 -13.34 -4.89 -2.72
CA ALA A 73 -13.79 -3.53 -2.98
C ALA A 73 -13.72 -2.65 -1.72
N ASP A 74 -14.18 -3.13 -0.55
CA ASP A 74 -14.10 -2.40 0.72
C ASP A 74 -12.65 -2.16 1.13
N GLU A 75 -11.76 -3.15 0.99
CA GLU A 75 -10.33 -2.98 1.34
C GLU A 75 -9.63 -1.99 0.41
N ARG A 76 -9.97 -2.03 -0.88
CA ARG A 76 -9.39 -1.14 -1.90
C ARG A 76 -9.95 0.28 -1.80
N GLU A 77 -11.25 0.43 -1.51
CA GLU A 77 -11.88 1.72 -1.20
C GLU A 77 -11.35 2.30 0.11
N GLN A 78 -11.17 1.48 1.16
CA GLN A 78 -10.55 1.88 2.42
C GLN A 78 -9.10 2.36 2.22
N PHE A 79 -8.32 1.63 1.42
CA PHE A 79 -6.95 2.01 1.07
C PHE A 79 -6.91 3.31 0.25
N LEU A 80 -7.81 3.46 -0.73
CA LEU A 80 -7.95 4.69 -1.51
C LEU A 80 -8.36 5.88 -0.63
N MET A 81 -9.30 5.72 0.29
CA MET A 81 -9.72 6.77 1.20
C MET A 81 -8.62 7.17 2.19
N ALA A 82 -7.89 6.20 2.75
CA ALA A 82 -6.75 6.49 3.63
C ALA A 82 -5.64 7.26 2.90
N ASN A 83 -5.33 6.89 1.65
CA ASN A 83 -4.35 7.60 0.83
C ASN A 83 -4.85 8.98 0.38
N LEU A 84 -6.13 9.13 0.08
CA LEU A 84 -6.73 10.41 -0.29
C LEU A 84 -6.67 11.41 0.88
N LEU A 85 -6.98 10.94 2.10
CA LEU A 85 -6.87 11.73 3.32
C LEU A 85 -5.43 12.15 3.58
N ALA A 86 -4.48 11.22 3.53
CA ALA A 86 -3.06 11.55 3.69
C ALA A 86 -2.57 12.55 2.62
N ALA A 87 -2.97 12.37 1.36
CA ALA A 87 -2.64 13.30 0.28
C ALA A 87 -3.23 14.70 0.53
N LEU A 88 -4.44 14.79 1.07
CA LEU A 88 -5.07 16.06 1.46
C LEU A 88 -4.32 16.73 2.62
N GLU A 89 -3.89 15.98 3.65
CA GLU A 89 -3.10 16.54 4.76
C GLU A 89 -1.79 17.16 4.27
N VAL A 90 -1.07 16.43 3.42
CA VAL A 90 0.19 16.94 2.86
C VAL A 90 -0.11 18.13 1.93
N ALA A 91 -1.17 18.07 1.11
CA ALA A 91 -1.52 19.13 0.16
C ALA A 91 -1.98 20.43 0.79
N LEU A 92 -2.63 20.36 1.95
CA LEU A 92 -3.21 21.53 2.56
C LEU A 92 -2.22 22.31 3.42
N GLY A 93 -1.28 21.66 4.14
CA GLY A 93 -0.17 22.31 4.87
C GLY A 93 -0.54 23.37 5.92
N ASP A 94 -1.83 23.73 6.03
CA ASP A 94 -2.42 24.79 6.82
C ASP A 94 -3.14 24.17 8.02
N VAL A 95 -2.81 24.64 9.21
CA VAL A 95 -3.41 24.22 10.49
C VAL A 95 -4.93 24.41 10.54
N ALA A 96 -5.50 25.37 9.80
CA ALA A 96 -6.94 25.54 9.71
C ALA A 96 -7.60 24.46 8.83
N ALA A 97 -6.89 23.99 7.79
CA ALA A 97 -7.35 22.96 6.88
C ALA A 97 -7.21 21.54 7.48
N LEU A 98 -6.22 21.32 8.37
CA LEU A 98 -6.09 20.08 9.13
C LEU A 98 -7.33 19.76 9.98
N ALA A 99 -8.02 20.77 10.53
CA ALA A 99 -9.27 20.57 11.26
C ALA A 99 -10.43 20.09 10.35
N ILE A 100 -10.39 20.47 9.06
CA ILE A 100 -11.34 20.00 8.05
C ILE A 100 -11.02 18.55 7.69
N VAL A 101 -9.74 18.22 7.49
CA VAL A 101 -9.31 16.85 7.23
C VAL A 101 -9.67 15.92 8.39
N ASP A 102 -9.48 16.36 9.64
CA ASP A 102 -9.89 15.61 10.84
C ASP A 102 -11.41 15.34 10.85
N ARG A 103 -12.23 16.32 10.44
CA ARG A 103 -13.67 16.12 10.30
C ARG A 103 -14.03 15.15 9.18
N VAL A 104 -13.39 15.25 8.03
CA VAL A 104 -13.61 14.33 6.91
C VAL A 104 -13.20 12.91 7.32
N ARG A 105 -12.08 12.76 8.05
CA ARG A 105 -11.64 11.49 8.63
C ARG A 105 -12.65 10.93 9.63
N GLN A 106 -13.18 11.73 10.55
CA GLN A 106 -14.23 11.28 11.48
C GLN A 106 -15.52 10.84 10.77
N VAL A 107 -15.88 11.47 9.66
CA VAL A 107 -17.04 11.08 8.85
C VAL A 107 -16.72 9.81 8.05
N ALA A 108 -15.53 9.71 7.47
CA ALA A 108 -15.07 8.54 6.74
C ALA A 108 -14.99 7.31 7.65
N ASP A 109 -14.50 7.44 8.88
CA ASP A 109 -14.42 6.37 9.89
C ASP A 109 -15.79 5.78 10.27
N ARG A 110 -16.88 6.54 10.10
CA ARG A 110 -18.25 6.05 10.33
C ARG A 110 -18.78 5.19 9.19
N ILE A 111 -18.27 5.40 7.98
CA ILE A 111 -18.72 4.73 6.75
C ILE A 111 -17.79 3.55 6.45
N TYR A 112 -16.49 3.74 6.66
CA TYR A 112 -15.43 2.76 6.48
C TYR A 112 -14.57 2.78 7.74
N PRO A 113 -14.65 1.79 8.64
CA PRO A 113 -13.86 1.79 9.87
C PRO A 113 -12.37 1.65 9.55
N THR A 114 -11.69 2.77 9.29
CA THR A 114 -10.26 2.82 9.00
C THR A 114 -9.41 2.64 10.25
N SER A 115 -10.05 2.49 11.42
CA SER A 115 -9.43 2.15 12.71
C SER A 115 -8.59 0.86 12.69
N SER A 116 -8.83 -0.04 11.73
CA SER A 116 -8.00 -1.25 11.53
C SER A 116 -6.80 -1.02 10.60
N LEU A 117 -6.74 0.11 9.91
CA LEU A 117 -5.56 0.50 9.15
C LEU A 117 -4.56 1.13 10.10
N SER A 118 -3.29 0.70 10.00
CA SER A 118 -2.23 1.39 10.71
C SER A 118 -2.10 2.80 10.12
N PRO A 119 -2.15 3.87 10.92
CA PRO A 119 -1.98 5.22 10.40
C PRO A 119 -0.62 5.34 9.70
N VAL A 120 -0.57 6.12 8.63
CA VAL A 120 0.68 6.41 7.91
C VAL A 120 1.68 6.99 8.92
N PRO A 121 2.92 6.46 9.00
CA PRO A 121 3.91 6.96 9.96
C PRO A 121 4.18 8.45 9.75
N GLN A 122 4.24 9.22 10.83
CA GLN A 122 4.53 10.67 10.78
C GLN A 122 5.78 10.99 9.95
N ALA A 123 6.81 10.13 10.03
CA ALA A 123 8.03 10.32 9.27
C ALA A 123 7.82 10.31 7.75
N TRP A 124 6.83 9.57 7.24
CA TRP A 124 6.51 9.54 5.81
C TRP A 124 5.81 10.84 5.38
N LEU A 125 4.94 11.37 6.23
CA LEU A 125 4.28 12.66 5.99
C LEU A 125 5.30 13.80 5.99
N ASP A 126 6.25 13.78 6.93
CA ASP A 126 7.29 14.82 7.04
C ASP A 126 8.17 14.89 5.78
N VAL A 127 8.49 13.75 5.16
CA VAL A 127 9.28 13.69 3.91
C VAL A 127 8.48 14.26 2.74
N GLN A 128 7.20 13.92 2.62
CA GLN A 128 6.34 14.45 1.57
C GLN A 128 6.12 15.96 1.73
N ALA A 129 5.92 16.43 2.96
CA ALA A 129 5.79 17.85 3.27
C ALA A 129 7.07 18.62 2.92
N GLU A 130 8.24 18.03 3.18
CA GLU A 130 9.51 18.66 2.80
C GLU A 130 9.70 18.71 1.29
N ARG A 131 9.38 17.63 0.57
CA ARG A 131 9.44 17.62 -0.90
C ARG A 131 8.56 18.72 -1.50
N ARG A 132 7.34 18.89 -0.97
CA ARG A 132 6.44 19.98 -1.36
C ARG A 132 7.05 21.36 -1.06
N ARG A 133 7.59 21.56 0.14
CA ARG A 133 8.24 22.82 0.51
C ARG A 133 9.40 23.16 -0.44
N GLN A 134 10.20 22.19 -0.85
CA GLN A 134 11.28 22.39 -1.83
C GLN A 134 10.73 22.89 -3.18
N ILE A 135 9.64 22.29 -3.67
CA ILE A 135 8.97 22.72 -4.91
C ILE A 135 8.39 24.13 -4.75
N GLU A 136 7.62 24.39 -3.70
CA GLU A 136 6.85 25.62 -3.54
C GLU A 136 7.69 26.81 -3.09
N ALA A 137 8.63 26.61 -2.17
CA ALA A 137 9.41 27.70 -1.58
C ALA A 137 10.74 27.96 -2.31
N GLU A 138 11.37 26.92 -2.87
CA GLU A 138 12.68 27.07 -3.55
C GLU A 138 12.56 26.97 -5.07
N GLY A 139 11.39 26.60 -5.61
CA GLY A 139 11.18 26.44 -7.05
C GLY A 139 11.81 25.16 -7.62
N TRP A 140 12.16 24.18 -6.78
CA TRP A 140 12.76 22.90 -7.19
C TRP A 140 11.69 21.97 -7.77
N THR A 141 11.15 22.40 -8.91
CA THR A 141 10.13 21.69 -9.67
C THR A 141 10.70 20.39 -10.28
N PRO A 142 9.85 19.42 -10.66
CA PRO A 142 10.28 18.26 -11.42
C PRO A 142 11.12 18.63 -12.66
N GLU A 143 10.75 19.69 -13.36
CA GLU A 143 11.46 20.20 -14.53
C GLU A 143 12.84 20.75 -14.18
N HIS A 144 12.95 21.50 -13.06
CA HIS A 144 14.24 21.93 -12.51
C HIS A 144 15.13 20.73 -12.15
N ASP A 145 14.54 19.71 -11.51
CA ASP A 145 15.27 18.53 -11.09
C ASP A 145 15.80 17.73 -12.31
N ASP A 146 15.09 17.75 -13.43
CA ASP A 146 15.53 17.14 -14.69
C ASP A 146 16.77 17.82 -15.30
N GLU A 147 17.09 19.06 -14.91
CA GLU A 147 18.33 19.75 -15.28
C GLU A 147 19.55 19.19 -14.52
N HIS A 148 19.32 18.48 -13.41
CA HIS A 148 20.37 17.80 -12.66
C HIS A 148 20.72 16.44 -13.26
N SER A 149 22.02 16.12 -13.19
CA SER A 149 22.55 14.88 -13.77
C SER A 149 23.62 14.27 -12.87
N HIS A 150 24.16 13.12 -13.27
CA HIS A 150 25.26 12.44 -12.58
C HIS A 150 24.97 12.17 -11.09
N GLY A 151 23.71 12.00 -10.69
CA GLY A 151 23.32 11.75 -9.30
C GLY A 151 23.61 12.90 -8.34
N GLN A 152 23.61 14.16 -8.82
CA GLN A 152 23.80 15.34 -7.96
C GLN A 152 22.81 15.36 -6.78
N MET A 153 21.51 15.14 -7.02
CA MET A 153 20.53 15.12 -5.94
C MET A 153 20.75 13.96 -4.95
N ALA A 154 21.15 12.78 -5.43
CA ALA A 154 21.56 11.66 -4.56
C ALA A 154 22.78 12.00 -3.69
N ARG A 155 23.79 12.70 -4.23
CA ARG A 155 24.94 13.17 -3.44
C ARG A 155 24.53 14.21 -2.39
N ALA A 156 23.65 15.14 -2.75
CA ALA A 156 23.12 16.12 -1.80
C ALA A 156 22.32 15.42 -0.67
N ALA A 157 21.51 14.42 -1.01
CA ALA A 157 20.82 13.58 -0.02
C ALA A 157 21.79 12.88 0.93
N ALA A 158 22.86 12.28 0.40
CA ALA A 158 23.89 11.63 1.18
C ALA A 158 24.61 12.61 2.13
N CYS A 159 24.86 13.85 1.69
CA CYS A 159 25.46 14.88 2.53
C CYS A 159 24.57 15.24 3.74
N TYR A 160 23.26 15.40 3.53
CA TYR A 160 22.31 15.63 4.63
C TYR A 160 22.18 14.43 5.56
N ALA A 161 22.20 13.21 5.01
CA ALA A 161 22.19 11.99 5.83
C ALA A 161 23.48 11.87 6.67
N LEU A 162 24.63 12.20 6.08
CA LEU A 162 25.90 12.21 6.80
C LEU A 162 25.89 13.24 7.92
N ALA A 163 25.44 14.47 7.64
CA ALA A 163 25.30 15.53 8.65
C ALA A 163 24.35 15.14 9.79
N GLY A 164 23.24 14.47 9.48
CA GLY A 164 22.32 13.97 10.49
C GLY A 164 22.83 12.72 11.25
N SER A 165 23.87 12.05 10.76
CA SER A 165 24.46 10.88 11.44
C SER A 165 25.56 11.26 12.45
N SER A 166 26.04 12.49 12.41
CA SER A 166 27.19 12.94 13.21
C SER A 166 26.81 13.22 14.66
N ALA A 167 27.65 12.76 15.59
CA ALA A 167 27.56 13.19 16.98
C ALA A 167 27.90 14.70 17.09
N PRO A 168 27.33 15.42 18.08
CA PRO A 168 27.74 16.80 18.32
C PRO A 168 29.26 16.83 18.58
N ASN A 169 29.99 17.58 17.74
CA ASN A 169 31.46 17.76 17.70
C ASN A 169 32.28 16.82 16.79
N ASP A 170 31.66 16.05 15.89
CA ASP A 170 32.41 15.32 14.85
C ASP A 170 32.70 16.21 13.61
N GLY A 171 33.91 16.77 13.55
CA GLY A 171 34.37 17.59 12.43
C GLY A 171 34.63 16.82 11.12
N THR A 172 34.65 15.48 11.18
CA THR A 172 34.91 14.62 10.01
C THR A 172 33.77 14.68 9.01
N ALA A 173 32.53 14.68 9.51
CA ALA A 173 31.35 14.78 8.66
C ALA A 173 31.24 16.14 7.99
N ALA A 174 31.58 17.23 8.68
CA ALA A 174 31.62 18.56 8.09
C ALA A 174 32.60 18.63 6.91
N LEU A 175 33.80 18.06 7.08
CA LEU A 175 34.82 18.00 6.02
C LEU A 175 34.37 17.18 4.81
N LEU A 176 33.79 16.00 5.05
CA LEU A 176 33.29 15.12 3.99
C LEU A 176 32.12 15.76 3.23
N VAL A 177 31.22 16.46 3.92
CA VAL A 177 30.13 17.20 3.29
C VAL A 177 30.68 18.33 2.41
N SER A 178 31.64 19.13 2.90
CA SER A 178 32.24 20.20 2.10
C SER A 178 32.91 19.70 0.81
N LEU A 179 33.37 18.45 0.78
CA LEU A 179 33.96 17.83 -0.41
C LEU A 179 32.94 17.15 -1.34
N ALA A 180 31.84 16.66 -0.79
CA ALA A 180 30.85 15.85 -1.53
C ALA A 180 29.59 16.64 -1.94
N TRP A 181 29.34 17.80 -1.35
CA TRP A 181 28.20 18.65 -1.66
C TRP A 181 28.27 19.13 -3.13
N PRO A 182 27.24 18.88 -3.94
CA PRO A 182 27.31 19.04 -5.39
C PRO A 182 26.97 20.44 -5.91
N TRP A 183 26.57 21.36 -5.03
CA TRP A 183 26.04 22.69 -5.38
C TRP A 183 26.77 23.80 -4.62
N ASP A 184 26.41 25.06 -4.88
CA ASP A 184 26.97 26.18 -4.13
C ASP A 184 26.68 26.06 -2.62
N GLU A 185 27.64 26.52 -1.81
CA GLU A 185 27.59 26.45 -0.35
C GLU A 185 26.37 27.16 0.24
N GLN A 186 25.85 28.20 -0.42
CA GLN A 186 24.64 28.92 0.02
C GLN A 186 23.38 28.02 0.08
N TRP A 187 23.37 26.92 -0.66
CA TRP A 187 22.28 25.93 -0.65
C TRP A 187 22.44 24.87 0.43
N TRP A 188 23.59 24.84 1.10
CA TRP A 188 23.84 24.01 2.27
C TRP A 188 23.24 24.66 3.53
N LYS A 189 22.13 24.10 4.02
CA LYS A 189 21.37 24.66 5.16
C LYS A 189 21.08 23.58 6.21
N PRO A 190 22.10 22.97 6.86
CA PRO A 190 21.89 21.98 7.92
C PRO A 190 21.23 22.62 9.14
N THR A 191 20.51 21.83 9.92
CA THR A 191 19.71 22.31 11.04
C THR A 191 19.78 21.36 12.23
N THR A 192 18.85 20.42 12.33
CA THR A 192 18.85 19.38 13.35
C THR A 192 18.95 18.02 12.69
N VAL A 193 19.50 17.04 13.42
CA VAL A 193 19.63 15.64 12.96
C VAL A 193 18.33 15.14 12.32
N ARG A 194 17.19 15.28 13.02
CA ARG A 194 15.89 14.82 12.52
C ARG A 194 15.49 15.54 11.23
N ARG A 195 15.66 16.86 11.19
CA ARG A 195 15.25 17.71 10.06
C ARG A 195 16.13 17.47 8.83
N ASP A 196 17.42 17.26 9.02
CA ASP A 196 18.37 17.00 7.94
C ASP A 196 18.15 15.60 7.35
N MET A 197 17.78 14.60 8.18
CA MET A 197 17.30 13.30 7.67
C MET A 197 16.03 13.43 6.81
N VAL A 198 15.10 14.31 7.18
CA VAL A 198 13.91 14.59 6.33
C VAL A 198 14.32 15.20 4.99
N LYS A 199 15.23 16.18 4.98
CA LYS A 199 15.76 16.79 3.74
C LYS A 199 16.48 15.75 2.87
N ALA A 200 17.27 14.87 3.48
CA ALA A 200 17.96 13.78 2.80
C ALA A 200 16.96 12.87 2.08
N CYS A 201 15.92 12.42 2.78
CA CYS A 201 14.88 11.58 2.19
C CYS A 201 14.09 12.32 1.09
N ALA A 202 13.80 13.61 1.27
CA ALA A 202 13.11 14.41 0.25
C ALA A 202 13.94 14.59 -1.03
N LEU A 203 15.25 14.83 -0.91
CA LEU A 203 16.18 14.90 -2.05
C LEU A 203 16.39 13.54 -2.73
N ALA A 204 16.43 12.46 -1.96
CA ALA A 204 16.47 11.11 -2.51
C ALA A 204 15.18 10.78 -3.28
N LEU A 205 14.02 11.18 -2.75
CA LEU A 205 12.74 11.06 -3.43
C LEU A 205 12.74 11.85 -4.75
N ALA A 206 13.23 13.09 -4.75
CA ALA A 206 13.38 13.89 -5.97
C ALA A 206 14.24 13.20 -7.05
N GLU A 207 15.36 12.57 -6.66
CA GLU A 207 16.19 11.80 -7.60
C GLU A 207 15.51 10.54 -8.11
N ILE A 208 14.76 9.82 -7.27
CA ILE A 208 13.97 8.67 -7.73
C ILE A 208 12.92 9.14 -8.75
N GLU A 209 12.19 10.21 -8.47
CA GLU A 209 11.21 10.80 -9.39
C GLU A 209 11.85 11.19 -10.74
N ARG A 210 13.06 11.79 -10.71
CA ARG A 210 13.83 12.14 -11.92
C ARG A 210 14.28 10.90 -12.69
N LEU A 211 14.75 9.86 -11.99
CA LEU A 211 15.16 8.59 -12.59
C LEU A 211 13.96 7.89 -13.22
N ASP A 212 12.80 7.87 -12.56
CA ASP A 212 11.58 7.24 -13.08
C ASP A 212 11.05 7.96 -14.33
N ARG A 213 11.15 9.29 -14.39
CA ARG A 213 10.82 10.06 -15.61
C ARG A 213 11.79 9.79 -16.77
N THR A 214 13.06 9.57 -16.47
CA THR A 214 14.11 9.34 -17.48
C THR A 214 14.31 7.87 -17.83
N ALA A 215 13.69 6.95 -17.08
CA ALA A 215 13.71 5.53 -17.37
C ALA A 215 12.98 5.23 -18.68
N PRO A 216 13.60 4.49 -19.62
CA PRO A 216 12.89 4.05 -20.81
C PRO A 216 11.72 3.16 -20.37
N VAL A 217 10.53 3.42 -20.92
CA VAL A 217 9.34 2.58 -20.71
C VAL A 217 9.71 1.16 -21.14
N GLN A 218 10.01 0.29 -20.18
CA GLN A 218 10.13 -1.13 -20.43
C GLN A 218 8.71 -1.62 -20.73
N GLY A 219 8.36 -1.61 -22.01
CA GLY A 219 7.16 -2.27 -22.51
C GLY A 219 7.17 -3.69 -21.98
N SER A 220 6.26 -3.98 -21.07
CA SER A 220 6.05 -5.32 -20.55
C SER A 220 5.69 -6.21 -21.73
N THR A 221 6.65 -6.96 -22.27
CA THR A 221 6.37 -8.06 -23.18
C THR A 221 5.83 -9.22 -22.36
N CYS A 222 4.56 -9.12 -21.98
CA CYS A 222 3.78 -10.27 -21.57
C CYS A 222 3.14 -10.86 -22.83
N CYS A 223 3.35 -12.18 -23.02
CA CYS A 223 2.71 -13.06 -24.00
C CYS A 223 3.16 -12.95 -25.47
N LYS A 224 3.99 -13.90 -25.91
CA LYS A 224 3.61 -14.81 -27.00
C LYS A 224 4.06 -16.23 -26.64
N GLY A 225 3.08 -17.08 -26.36
CA GLY A 225 3.25 -18.51 -26.51
C GLY A 225 3.12 -18.87 -27.99
N ASP A 226 3.90 -19.86 -28.41
CA ASP A 226 3.78 -20.69 -29.61
C ASP A 226 4.70 -21.90 -29.31
N ALA A 227 4.44 -23.14 -29.67
CA ALA A 227 3.29 -23.92 -30.10
C ALA A 227 3.71 -25.38 -29.85
#